data_AF-A0A2E6IBD7-F1
#
_entry.id   AF-A0A2E6IBD7-F1
#
_cell.length_a   1.000
_cell.length_b   1.000
_cell.length_c   1.000
_cell.angle_alpha   90.00
_cell.angle_beta   90.00
_cell.angle_gamma   90.00
#
_symmetry.space_group_name_H-M   'P 1'
#
loop_
_entity.id
_entity.type
_entity.pdbx_description
1 polymer ?
#
loop_
_entity_poly.entity_id
_entity_poly.type
_entity_poly.pdbx_seq_one_letter_code
_entity_poly.pdbx_strand_id
1 'polypeptide(L)'
;MNEMSEKRGLARGLDDLLAQHDHDLPFLDAYGPAVGDSEGLPAGIVTDPVEQLIEAIERVLKSQGQANCEWIAIEPKEKGVLIKFETGSGMLPLVPSDLGAPGLEDGTLEPDRSQANVTIVQWGIPARRLLERLCEHWSQ
;
A
#
# COMPACT_ATOMS: atom_id res chain seq x y z
N MET A 1 50.36 -2.16 34.97
CA MET A 1 49.62 -3.43 35.05
C MET A 1 48.64 -3.27 36.22
N ASN A 2 47.31 -3.36 36.11
CA ASN A 2 46.45 -4.06 35.17
C ASN A 2 45.10 -3.30 35.07
N GLU A 3 44.52 -3.27 33.88
CA GLU A 3 43.17 -2.77 33.57
C GLU A 3 42.15 -3.89 33.84
N MET A 4 40.96 -3.59 34.40
CA MET A 4 39.73 -4.35 34.13
C MET A 4 38.50 -3.58 34.66
N SER A 5 37.70 -3.13 33.70
CA SER A 5 36.43 -2.45 33.85
C SER A 5 35.33 -3.44 34.26
N GLU A 6 34.71 -3.30 35.43
CA GLU A 6 33.53 -4.10 35.80
C GLU A 6 32.24 -3.49 35.21
N LYS A 7 31.93 -3.84 33.96
CA LYS A 7 30.59 -3.68 33.39
C LYS A 7 29.69 -4.81 33.90
N ARG A 8 28.98 -4.58 35.00
CA ARG A 8 27.98 -5.53 35.53
C ARG A 8 26.57 -5.21 35.00
N GLY A 9 26.22 -5.87 33.89
CA GLY A 9 24.94 -6.55 33.68
C GLY A 9 23.65 -5.73 33.47
N LEU A 10 23.47 -5.13 32.29
CA LEU A 10 22.15 -4.72 31.75
C LEU A 10 21.42 -5.86 31.00
N ALA A 11 22.04 -7.04 30.89
CA ALA A 11 21.56 -8.13 30.03
C ALA A 11 20.52 -9.06 30.67
N ARG A 12 20.39 -9.09 31.99
CA ARG A 12 19.61 -10.13 32.70
C ARG A 12 18.10 -9.92 32.75
N GLY A 13 17.58 -8.79 32.25
CA GLY A 13 16.15 -8.50 32.26
C GLY A 13 15.52 -8.37 30.88
N LEU A 14 16.32 -8.20 29.82
CA LEU A 14 15.83 -8.08 28.45
C LEU A 14 15.46 -9.44 27.86
N ASP A 15 16.27 -10.46 28.12
CA ASP A 15 16.00 -11.82 27.62
C ASP A 15 14.70 -12.41 28.21
N ASP A 16 14.42 -12.17 29.50
CA ASP A 16 13.15 -12.58 30.12
C ASP A 16 11.94 -11.81 29.57
N LEU A 17 12.12 -10.53 29.21
CA LEU A 17 11.09 -9.69 28.59
C LEU A 17 10.81 -10.10 27.14
N LEU A 18 11.84 -10.53 26.40
CA LEU A 18 11.71 -11.08 25.05
C LEU A 18 11.08 -12.48 25.07
N ALA A 19 11.47 -13.34 26.02
CA ALA A 19 10.89 -14.67 26.19
C ALA A 19 9.41 -14.64 26.59
N GLN A 20 8.94 -13.58 27.26
CA GLN A 20 7.52 -13.39 27.59
C GLN A 20 6.67 -12.90 26.41
N HIS A 21 7.30 -12.41 25.34
CA HIS A 21 6.60 -11.91 24.15
C HIS A 21 6.65 -12.88 22.96
N ASP A 22 7.22 -14.06 23.14
CA ASP A 22 7.24 -15.18 22.19
C ASP A 22 5.90 -15.96 22.20
N HIS A 23 4.80 -15.22 22.35
CA HIS A 23 3.47 -15.73 22.09
C HIS A 23 3.21 -15.52 20.61
N ASP A 24 3.40 -16.60 19.84
CA ASP A 24 2.85 -16.81 18.50
C ASP A 24 1.55 -16.05 18.38
N LEU A 25 1.54 -15.02 17.52
CA LEU A 25 0.39 -14.17 17.26
C LEU A 25 -0.53 -14.92 16.29
N PRO A 26 -1.45 -15.78 16.76
CA PRO A 26 -2.24 -16.62 15.87
C PRO A 26 -3.28 -15.76 15.12
N PHE A 27 -3.42 -14.49 15.54
CA PHE A 27 -4.22 -13.49 14.87
C PHE A 27 -3.61 -13.06 13.53
N LEU A 28 -2.28 -13.08 13.39
CA LEU A 28 -1.62 -12.72 12.14
C LEU A 28 -1.79 -13.82 11.10
N ASP A 29 -1.80 -15.09 11.51
CA ASP A 29 -2.08 -16.24 10.62
C ASP A 29 -3.50 -16.22 10.01
N ALA A 30 -4.46 -15.58 10.69
CA ALA A 30 -5.83 -15.43 10.19
C ALA A 30 -5.92 -14.44 9.01
N TYR A 31 -4.96 -13.51 8.90
CA TYR A 31 -4.72 -12.74 7.70
C TYR A 31 -3.79 -13.58 6.85
N GLY A 32 -4.34 -14.41 5.95
CA GLY A 32 -3.58 -15.34 5.11
C GLY A 32 -2.31 -14.75 4.48
N PRO A 33 -1.40 -15.60 3.97
CA PRO A 33 0.00 -15.27 3.74
C PRO A 33 0.16 -13.86 3.18
N ALA A 34 1.01 -13.06 3.82
CA ALA A 34 1.38 -11.75 3.31
C ALA A 34 1.66 -11.91 1.82
N VAL A 35 0.91 -11.20 0.98
CA VAL A 35 1.12 -11.24 -0.46
C VAL A 35 2.51 -10.64 -0.68
N GLY A 36 3.50 -11.52 -0.82
CA GLY A 36 4.90 -11.17 -0.74
C GLY A 36 5.73 -12.22 -0.01
N ASP A 37 5.68 -13.48 -0.44
CA ASP A 37 6.81 -14.40 -0.25
C ASP A 37 7.98 -13.87 -1.11
N SER A 38 8.67 -12.86 -0.58
CA SER A 38 10.05 -12.58 -0.93
C SER A 38 10.85 -12.67 0.36
N GLU A 39 11.28 -13.89 0.66
CA GLU A 39 12.15 -14.19 1.78
C GLU A 39 13.37 -13.25 1.78
N GLY A 40 13.53 -12.48 2.85
CA GLY A 40 14.84 -11.99 3.28
C GLY A 40 15.33 -10.65 2.72
N LEU A 41 14.49 -9.80 2.11
CA LEU A 41 14.93 -8.45 1.77
C LEU A 41 14.82 -7.50 2.98
N PRO A 42 15.85 -6.69 3.28
CA PRO A 42 15.78 -5.69 4.34
C PRO A 42 14.66 -4.70 4.04
N ALA A 43 14.20 -3.96 5.05
CA ALA A 43 13.24 -2.86 4.92
C ALA A 43 13.80 -1.68 4.09
N GLY A 44 14.13 -1.91 2.84
CA GLY A 44 14.06 -0.93 1.77
C GLY A 44 12.62 -0.90 1.27
N ILE A 45 12.14 0.26 0.85
CA ILE A 45 10.79 0.48 0.32
C ILE A 45 10.54 -0.57 -0.78
N VAL A 46 9.80 -1.64 -0.44
CA VAL A 46 9.48 -2.72 -1.36
C VAL A 46 8.38 -2.19 -2.26
N THR A 47 8.77 -1.65 -3.41
CA THR A 47 7.85 -1.35 -4.50
C THR A 47 7.57 -2.65 -5.25
N ASP A 48 6.30 -2.90 -5.56
CA ASP A 48 5.94 -4.06 -6.37
C ASP A 48 6.35 -3.83 -7.84
N PRO A 49 6.70 -4.89 -8.59
CA PRO A 49 7.00 -4.76 -10.01
C PRO A 49 5.84 -4.12 -10.79
N VAL A 50 6.15 -3.21 -11.69
CA VAL A 50 5.16 -2.41 -12.45
C VAL A 50 4.17 -3.31 -13.20
N GLU A 51 4.65 -4.41 -13.78
CA GLU A 51 3.81 -5.37 -14.49
C GLU A 51 2.78 -6.02 -13.55
N GLN A 52 3.18 -6.39 -12.33
CA GLN A 52 2.28 -6.97 -11.33
C GLN A 52 1.24 -5.94 -10.84
N LEU A 53 1.66 -4.68 -10.69
CA LEU A 53 0.75 -3.59 -10.35
C LEU A 53 -0.32 -3.39 -11.43
N ILE A 54 0.09 -3.35 -12.71
CA ILE A 54 -0.83 -3.23 -13.84
C ILE A 54 -1.83 -4.40 -13.85
N GLU A 55 -1.34 -5.64 -13.73
CA GLU A 55 -2.20 -6.83 -13.69
C GLU A 55 -3.22 -6.75 -12.54
N ALA A 56 -2.79 -6.29 -11.36
CA ALA A 56 -3.65 -6.16 -10.20
C ALA A 56 -4.72 -5.07 -10.40
N ILE A 57 -4.35 -3.91 -10.95
CA ILE A 57 -5.27 -2.81 -11.29
C ILE A 57 -6.29 -3.30 -12.32
N GLU A 58 -5.83 -3.88 -13.43
CA GLU A 58 -6.70 -4.39 -14.48
C GLU A 58 -7.67 -5.46 -13.96
N ARG A 59 -7.21 -6.35 -13.07
CA ARG A 59 -8.06 -7.37 -12.47
C ARG A 59 -9.20 -6.76 -11.68
N VAL A 60 -8.94 -5.70 -10.89
CA VAL A 60 -9.99 -4.99 -10.16
C VAL A 60 -10.96 -4.33 -11.13
N LEU A 61 -10.46 -3.57 -12.11
CA LEU A 61 -11.30 -2.91 -13.11
C LEU A 61 -12.19 -3.90 -13.87
N LYS A 62 -11.62 -5.02 -14.33
CA LYS A 62 -12.37 -6.12 -14.98
C LYS A 62 -13.44 -6.70 -14.06
N SER A 63 -13.12 -6.93 -12.78
CA SER A 63 -14.08 -7.47 -11.82
C SER A 63 -15.25 -6.52 -11.54
N GLN A 64 -15.02 -5.20 -11.66
CA GLN A 64 -16.04 -4.16 -11.50
C GLN A 64 -16.77 -3.83 -12.83
N GLY A 65 -16.48 -4.55 -13.93
CA GLY A 65 -17.08 -4.28 -15.24
C GLY A 65 -16.54 -3.03 -15.95
N GLN A 66 -15.41 -2.47 -15.48
CA GLN A 66 -14.78 -1.23 -15.95
C GLN A 66 -13.49 -1.51 -16.75
N ALA A 67 -13.43 -2.59 -17.54
CA ALA A 67 -12.19 -2.99 -18.21
C ALA A 67 -11.71 -2.02 -19.30
N ASN A 68 -12.62 -1.23 -19.90
CA ASN A 68 -12.35 -0.33 -21.03
C ASN A 68 -13.04 1.03 -20.81
N CYS A 69 -12.72 1.70 -19.70
CA CYS A 69 -13.36 2.95 -19.33
C CYS A 69 -12.44 4.17 -19.59
N GLU A 70 -13.04 5.27 -20.04
CA GLU A 70 -12.31 6.50 -20.43
C GLU A 70 -11.99 7.43 -19.24
N TRP A 71 -12.63 7.21 -18.08
CA TRP A 71 -12.49 8.07 -16.89
C TRP A 71 -11.21 7.86 -16.09
N ILE A 72 -10.47 6.79 -16.42
CA ILE A 72 -9.23 6.40 -15.76
C ILE A 72 -8.14 6.26 -16.80
N ALA A 73 -7.02 6.92 -16.56
CA ALA A 73 -5.80 6.73 -17.34
C ALA A 73 -4.76 6.03 -16.47
N ILE A 74 -4.18 4.95 -17.00
CA ILE A 74 -3.17 4.13 -16.34
C ILE A 74 -1.86 4.31 -17.11
N GLU A 75 -0.85 4.86 -16.45
CA GLU A 75 0.47 5.13 -17.04
C GLU A 75 1.57 4.45 -16.22
N PRO A 76 2.27 3.44 -16.76
CA PRO A 76 3.46 2.89 -16.10
C PRO A 76 4.53 3.97 -15.93
N LYS A 77 5.17 4.00 -14.75
CA LYS A 77 6.31 4.85 -14.40
C LYS A 77 7.44 3.97 -13.84
N GLU A 78 8.62 4.55 -13.64
CA GLU A 78 9.80 3.83 -13.17
C GLU A 78 9.60 3.17 -11.79
N LYS A 79 8.83 3.80 -10.90
CA LYS A 79 8.64 3.37 -9.50
C LYS A 79 7.27 2.77 -9.20
N GLY A 80 6.40 2.66 -10.18
CA GLY A 80 5.01 2.24 -9.97
C GLY A 80 4.11 2.61 -11.14
N VAL A 81 2.81 2.67 -10.89
CA VAL A 81 1.80 2.97 -11.90
C VAL A 81 1.06 4.25 -11.52
N LEU A 82 1.21 5.28 -12.35
CA LEU A 82 0.45 6.52 -12.21
C LEU A 82 -0.97 6.27 -12.67
N ILE A 83 -1.93 6.58 -11.81
CA ILE A 83 -3.33 6.56 -12.14
C ILE A 83 -3.87 8.00 -12.09
N LYS A 84 -4.51 8.41 -13.18
CA LYS A 84 -5.25 9.67 -13.25
C LYS A 84 -6.72 9.36 -13.40
N PHE A 85 -7.55 10.13 -12.71
CA PHE A 85 -8.99 9.96 -12.74
C PHE A 85 -9.65 11.33 -12.88
N GLU A 86 -10.67 11.37 -13.72
CA GLU A 86 -11.50 12.56 -13.91
C GLU A 86 -12.95 12.21 -13.60
N THR A 87 -13.69 13.13 -13.01
CA THR A 87 -15.14 12.99 -12.87
C THR A 87 -15.82 13.23 -14.22
N GLY A 88 -16.80 12.39 -14.57
CA GLY A 88 -17.68 12.60 -15.73
C GLY A 88 -18.80 13.59 -15.42
N SER A 89 -19.20 13.65 -14.15
CA SER A 89 -20.13 14.65 -13.62
C SER A 89 -20.07 14.65 -12.09
N GLY A 90 -19.86 15.82 -11.47
CA GLY A 90 -19.90 15.97 -10.01
C GLY A 90 -18.52 16.09 -9.37
N MET A 91 -18.36 15.49 -8.19
CA MET A 91 -17.12 15.53 -7.39
C MET A 91 -16.68 14.10 -7.10
N LEU A 92 -15.39 13.82 -7.25
CA LEU A 92 -14.81 12.54 -6.88
C LEU A 92 -15.11 12.23 -5.41
N PRO A 93 -15.45 10.98 -5.07
CA PRO A 93 -15.71 10.55 -3.71
C PRO A 93 -14.40 10.36 -2.98
N LEU A 94 -13.52 11.37 -2.94
CA LEU A 94 -12.18 11.27 -2.35
C LEU A 94 -11.96 12.40 -1.35
N VAL A 95 -11.12 12.13 -0.37
CA VAL A 95 -10.51 13.13 0.50
C VAL A 95 -8.98 13.04 0.37
N PRO A 96 -8.22 14.11 0.69
CA PRO A 96 -6.76 14.11 0.50
C PRO A 96 -6.04 12.93 1.16
N SER A 97 -6.51 12.46 2.33
CA SER A 97 -5.92 11.31 3.03
C SER A 97 -6.06 9.99 2.27
N ASP A 98 -7.02 9.87 1.35
CA ASP A 98 -7.19 8.66 0.53
C ASP A 98 -6.01 8.47 -0.43
N LEU A 99 -5.36 9.56 -0.86
CA LEU A 99 -4.25 9.54 -1.82
C LEU A 99 -2.86 9.52 -1.16
N GLY A 100 -2.79 9.64 0.16
CA GLY A 100 -1.55 9.57 0.95
C GLY A 100 -1.45 8.30 1.80
N ALA A 101 -2.22 7.27 1.48
CA ALA A 101 -2.20 6.01 2.20
C ALA A 101 -0.94 5.17 1.86
N PRO A 102 -0.54 4.20 2.70
CA PRO A 102 0.61 3.34 2.40
C PRO A 102 0.50 2.65 1.03
N GLY A 103 1.60 2.67 0.28
CA GLY A 103 1.67 2.16 -1.09
C GLY A 103 1.20 3.14 -2.18
N LEU A 104 0.76 4.34 -1.79
CA LEU A 104 0.37 5.43 -2.67
C LEU A 104 1.35 6.61 -2.49
N GLU A 105 1.87 7.11 -3.60
CA GLU A 105 2.80 8.24 -3.65
C GLU A 105 2.31 9.33 -4.60
N ASP A 106 2.80 10.56 -4.40
CA ASP A 106 2.52 11.73 -5.25
C ASP A 106 1.02 11.99 -5.48
N GLY A 107 0.20 11.65 -4.48
CA GLY A 107 -1.25 11.82 -4.52
C GLY A 107 -1.69 13.28 -4.52
N THR A 108 -2.46 13.69 -5.52
CA THR A 108 -3.06 15.03 -5.59
C THR A 108 -4.55 14.96 -5.91
N LEU A 109 -5.33 15.81 -5.26
CA LEU A 109 -6.77 15.96 -5.45
C LEU A 109 -7.07 17.44 -5.67
N GLU A 110 -7.73 17.77 -6.78
CA GLU A 110 -8.10 19.15 -7.07
C GLU A 110 -9.06 19.72 -6.00
N PRO A 111 -9.04 21.04 -5.73
CA PRO A 111 -9.89 21.65 -4.70
C PRO A 111 -11.39 21.42 -4.92
N ASP A 112 -11.82 21.40 -6.19
CA ASP A 112 -13.19 21.11 -6.59
C ASP A 112 -13.48 19.60 -6.70
N ARG A 113 -12.47 18.76 -6.47
CA ARG A 113 -12.50 17.29 -6.59
C ARG A 113 -12.95 16.81 -7.96
N SER A 114 -12.75 17.60 -9.00
CA SER A 114 -13.05 17.19 -10.38
C SER A 114 -12.06 16.15 -10.89
N GLN A 115 -10.81 16.23 -10.43
CA GLN A 115 -9.71 15.38 -10.89
C GLN A 115 -8.82 14.97 -9.72
N ALA A 116 -8.20 13.80 -9.86
CA ALA A 116 -7.19 13.31 -8.95
C ALA A 116 -6.14 12.50 -9.68
N ASN A 117 -4.93 12.44 -9.13
CA ASN A 117 -3.91 11.52 -9.58
C ASN A 117 -3.12 10.97 -8.38
N VAL A 118 -2.59 9.77 -8.55
CA VAL A 118 -1.76 9.10 -7.55
C VAL A 118 -0.91 8.03 -8.22
N THR A 119 0.31 7.83 -7.72
CA THR A 119 1.17 6.73 -8.14
C THR A 119 1.02 5.56 -7.18
N ILE A 120 0.56 4.42 -7.66
CA ILE A 120 0.56 3.17 -6.90
C ILE A 120 1.96 2.58 -7.02
N VAL A 121 2.71 2.54 -5.91
CA VAL A 121 4.07 1.96 -5.85
C VAL A 121 4.08 0.60 -5.18
N GLN A 122 3.05 0.29 -4.40
CA GLN A 122 2.85 -1.00 -3.75
C GLN A 122 1.37 -1.34 -3.73
N TRP A 123 1.05 -2.58 -4.09
CA TRP A 123 -0.30 -3.10 -4.05
C TRP A 123 -0.70 -3.45 -2.61
N GLY A 124 -1.92 -3.09 -2.24
CA GLY A 124 -2.45 -3.37 -0.92
C GLY A 124 -3.90 -2.99 -0.77
N ILE A 125 -4.41 -3.11 0.46
CA ILE A 125 -5.78 -2.72 0.79
C ILE A 125 -6.09 -1.27 0.40
N PRO A 126 -5.21 -0.28 0.63
CA PRO A 126 -5.50 1.10 0.23
C PRO A 126 -5.69 1.28 -1.28
N ALA A 127 -4.76 0.76 -2.09
CA ALA A 127 -4.82 0.85 -3.55
C ALA A 127 -6.08 0.17 -4.11
N ARG A 128 -6.40 -1.04 -3.62
CA ARG A 128 -7.60 -1.76 -4.01
C ARG A 128 -8.88 -0.99 -3.66
N ARG A 129 -9.00 -0.51 -2.42
CA ARG A 129 -10.17 0.21 -1.93
C ARG A 129 -10.38 1.53 -2.69
N LEU A 130 -9.30 2.22 -3.05
CA LEU A 130 -9.35 3.42 -3.87
C LEU A 130 -10.02 3.13 -5.22
N LEU A 131 -9.56 2.09 -5.93
CA LEU A 131 -10.12 1.70 -7.23
C LEU A 131 -11.58 1.24 -7.11
N GLU A 132 -11.91 0.40 -6.12
CA GLU A 132 -13.28 -0.07 -5.89
C GLU A 132 -14.24 1.11 -5.67
N ARG A 133 -13.86 2.07 -4.83
CA ARG A 133 -14.67 3.28 -4.56
C ARG A 133 -14.89 4.15 -5.80
N LEU A 134 -13.88 4.25 -6.66
CA LEU A 134 -13.98 5.00 -7.91
C LEU A 134 -14.86 4.28 -8.93
N CYS A 135 -14.73 2.95 -9.05
CA CYS A 135 -15.61 2.14 -9.90
C CYS A 135 -17.08 2.21 -9.45
N GLU A 136 -17.34 2.17 -8.14
CA GLU A 136 -18.68 2.35 -7.57
C GLU A 136 -19.28 3.69 -7.96
N HIS A 137 -18.49 4.77 -7.88
CA HIS A 137 -18.96 6.11 -8.26
C HIS A 137 -19.27 6.23 -9.74
N TRP A 138 -18.51 5.56 -10.62
CA TRP A 138 -18.75 5.60 -12.06
C TRP A 138 -19.89 4.69 -12.53
N SER A 139 -20.26 3.69 -11.73
CA SER A 139 -21.34 2.76 -12.08
C SER A 139 -22.72 3.26 -11.67
N GLN A 140 -22.82 4.46 -11.07
CA GLN A 140 -24.05 5.13 -10.66
C GLN A 140 -24.58 6.08 -11.75
#